data_AF-T1GEN2-F1
#
_entry.id   AF-T1GEN2-F1
#
_cell.length_a   1.000
_cell.length_b   1.000
_cell.length_c   1.000
_cell.angle_alpha   90.00
_cell.angle_beta   90.00
_cell.angle_gamma   90.00
#
_symmetry.space_group_name_H-M   'P 1'
#
loop_
_entity.id
_entity.type
_entity.pdbx_description
1 polymer ?
#
loop_
_entity_poly.entity_id
_entity_poly.type
_entity_poly.pdbx_seq_one_letter_code
_entity_poly.pdbx_strand_id
1 'polypeptide(L)'
;MKNKLLILLLFIADAYLKELKIPISPCPDIFHYAYDGTEVYGIFNFEGAELNKIYNLKLHMVYEDTVYIKGKGKLALIEDQESALLNITRNKPVSYKIKFPIQTEIPEVTEIYMNNILLCFNEDSIEQSNTQIIYHNIFTTFGLTKYKSFTDFADPDFLRSQAK
;
A
#
# COMPACT_ATOMS: atom_id res chain seq x y z
N MET A 1 26.25 43.44 -9.55
CA MET A 1 26.39 42.33 -8.58
C MET A 1 25.10 41.94 -7.86
N LYS A 2 24.19 42.88 -7.52
CA LYS A 2 22.90 42.58 -6.84
C LYS A 2 21.98 41.61 -7.62
N ASN A 3 21.93 41.68 -8.95
CA ASN A 3 21.04 40.82 -9.75
C ASN A 3 21.49 39.35 -9.80
N LYS A 4 22.79 39.05 -9.67
CA LYS A 4 23.27 37.66 -9.65
C LYS A 4 22.91 36.93 -8.35
N LEU A 5 22.88 37.66 -7.23
CA LEU A 5 22.49 37.12 -5.93
C LEU A 5 20.99 36.81 -5.87
N LEU A 6 20.15 37.68 -6.46
CA LEU A 6 18.70 37.48 -6.54
C LEU A 6 18.33 36.27 -7.41
N ILE A 7 18.99 36.11 -8.55
CA ILE A 7 18.78 34.96 -9.45
C ILE A 7 19.19 33.65 -8.76
N LEU A 8 20.30 33.63 -8.02
CA LEU A 8 20.74 32.45 -7.27
C LEU A 8 19.72 32.04 -6.19
N LEU A 9 19.16 33.01 -5.46
CA LEU A 9 18.14 32.76 -4.43
C LEU A 9 16.83 32.20 -5.01
N LEU A 10 16.44 32.62 -6.22
CA LEU A 10 15.28 32.06 -6.92
C LEU A 10 15.52 30.61 -7.35
N PHE A 11 16.69 30.29 -7.92
CA PHE A 11 17.03 28.91 -8.27
C PHE A 11 17.09 27.95 -7.07
N ILE A 12 17.51 28.45 -5.89
CA ILE A 12 17.52 27.64 -4.66
C ILE A 12 16.09 27.41 -4.15
N ALA A 13 15.20 28.40 -4.27
CA ALA A 13 13.80 28.25 -3.88
C ALA A 13 13.04 27.24 -4.77
N ASP A 14 13.25 27.27 -6.09
CA ASP A 14 12.63 26.32 -7.03
C ASP A 14 13.10 24.88 -6.80
N ALA A 15 14.39 24.68 -6.47
CA ALA A 15 14.90 23.36 -6.11
C ALA A 15 14.36 22.82 -4.77
N TYR A 16 13.93 23.71 -3.87
CA TYR A 16 13.38 23.35 -2.56
C TYR A 16 11.90 22.97 -2.60
N LEU A 17 11.16 23.43 -3.60
CA LEU A 17 9.75 23.11 -3.80
C LEU A 17 9.59 21.97 -4.81
N LYS A 18 10.16 20.80 -4.52
CA LYS A 18 9.76 19.58 -5.25
C LYS A 18 8.36 19.22 -4.77
N GLU A 19 7.33 19.63 -5.51
CA GLU A 19 5.96 19.18 -5.23
C GLU A 19 5.91 17.66 -5.30
N LEU A 20 5.37 17.03 -4.24
CA LEU A 20 5.18 15.60 -4.21
C LEU A 20 4.08 15.24 -5.21
N LYS A 21 4.47 14.64 -6.35
CA LYS A 21 3.53 14.14 -7.34
C LYS A 21 2.87 12.86 -6.80
N ILE A 22 1.56 12.93 -6.54
CA ILE A 22 0.76 11.76 -6.15
C ILE A 22 0.12 11.19 -7.42
N PRO A 23 0.36 9.91 -7.75
CA PRO A 23 -0.26 9.27 -8.90
C PRO A 23 -1.78 9.17 -8.78
N ILE A 24 -2.44 8.98 -9.92
CA ILE A 24 -3.88 8.67 -9.97
C ILE A 24 -4.02 7.15 -9.95
N SER A 25 -4.92 6.64 -9.11
CA SER A 25 -5.19 5.20 -9.10
C SER A 25 -5.94 4.78 -10.38
N PRO A 26 -5.55 3.65 -11.01
CA PRO A 26 -6.32 3.06 -12.11
C PRO A 26 -7.68 2.50 -11.67
N CYS A 27 -7.88 2.22 -10.37
CA CYS A 27 -9.11 1.61 -9.85
C CYS A 27 -9.54 2.26 -8.52
N PRO A 28 -10.11 3.48 -8.53
CA PRO A 28 -10.36 4.28 -7.32
C PRO A 28 -11.20 3.59 -6.23
N ASP A 29 -12.13 2.72 -6.63
CA ASP A 29 -13.00 1.98 -5.70
C ASP A 29 -12.25 0.88 -4.95
N ILE A 30 -11.24 0.27 -5.58
CA ILE A 30 -10.43 -0.81 -5.02
C ILE A 30 -9.21 -0.25 -4.29
N PHE A 31 -8.59 0.78 -4.86
CA PHE A 31 -7.38 1.39 -4.35
C PHE A 31 -7.37 2.90 -4.64
N HIS A 32 -6.97 3.72 -3.68
CA HIS A 32 -6.71 5.14 -3.92
C HIS A 32 -5.65 5.68 -2.96
N TYR A 33 -5.01 6.78 -3.36
CA TYR A 33 -4.05 7.48 -2.52
C TYR A 33 -4.77 8.41 -1.53
N ALA A 34 -4.20 8.55 -0.35
CA ALA A 34 -4.66 9.46 0.69
C ALA A 34 -3.46 10.10 1.40
N TYR A 35 -3.71 11.23 2.07
CA TYR A 35 -2.73 11.99 2.84
C TYR A 35 -3.30 12.33 4.21
N ASP A 36 -2.53 12.09 5.27
CA ASP A 36 -2.96 12.33 6.66
C ASP A 36 -2.34 13.60 7.28
N GLY A 37 -1.72 14.46 6.47
CA GLY A 37 -0.95 15.60 6.97
C GLY A 37 0.51 15.28 7.25
N THR A 38 0.91 14.00 7.23
CA THR A 38 2.30 13.58 7.46
C THR A 38 2.85 12.75 6.32
N GLU A 39 2.14 11.70 5.89
CA GLU A 39 2.59 10.76 4.87
C GLU A 39 1.50 10.50 3.83
N VAL A 40 1.92 10.22 2.59
CA VAL A 40 1.03 9.67 1.57
C VAL A 40 1.00 8.15 1.73
N TYR A 41 -0.21 7.60 1.66
CA TYR A 41 -0.47 6.18 1.79
C TYR A 41 -1.55 5.74 0.81
N GLY A 42 -1.61 4.44 0.55
CA GLY A 42 -2.71 3.83 -0.19
C GLY A 42 -3.81 3.36 0.74
N ILE A 43 -5.05 3.49 0.32
CA ILE A 43 -6.21 2.81 0.91
C ILE A 43 -6.59 1.70 -0.05
N PHE A 44 -6.65 0.46 0.43
CA PHE A 44 -7.11 -0.70 -0.33
C PHE A 44 -8.38 -1.24 0.30
N ASN A 45 -9.45 -1.31 -0.49
CA ASN A 45 -10.74 -1.84 -0.09
C ASN A 45 -10.85 -3.29 -0.54
N PHE A 46 -10.96 -4.20 0.43
CA PHE A 46 -11.07 -5.63 0.15
C PHE A 46 -12.52 -6.10 0.29
N GLU A 47 -13.14 -6.43 -0.83
CA GLU A 47 -14.49 -7.02 -0.88
C GLU A 47 -14.43 -8.55 -0.86
N GLY A 48 -15.50 -9.18 -0.36
CA GLY A 48 -15.64 -10.65 -0.38
C GLY A 48 -14.66 -11.39 0.55
N ALA A 49 -14.11 -10.70 1.55
CA ALA A 49 -13.35 -11.34 2.61
C ALA A 49 -14.25 -12.35 3.36
N GLU A 50 -13.74 -13.57 3.57
CA GLU A 50 -14.40 -14.62 4.34
C GLU A 50 -13.68 -14.84 5.67
N LEU A 51 -14.39 -15.31 6.70
CA LEU A 51 -13.76 -15.66 7.96
C LEU A 51 -12.83 -16.87 7.80
N ASN A 52 -11.73 -16.87 8.56
CA ASN A 52 -10.76 -17.97 8.64
C ASN A 52 -10.07 -18.29 7.31
N LYS A 53 -9.84 -17.27 6.48
CA LYS A 53 -9.07 -17.38 5.24
C LYS A 53 -7.77 -16.59 5.32
N ILE A 54 -6.83 -16.99 4.46
CA ILE A 54 -5.61 -16.26 4.21
C ILE A 54 -5.68 -15.79 2.77
N TYR A 55 -5.44 -14.50 2.56
CA TYR A 55 -5.39 -13.90 1.25
C TYR A 55 -3.99 -13.35 0.98
N ASN A 56 -3.47 -13.56 -0.23
CA ASN A 56 -2.20 -12.99 -0.66
C ASN A 56 -2.47 -11.74 -1.50
N LEU A 57 -2.16 -10.58 -0.93
CA LEU A 57 -2.20 -9.30 -1.63
C LEU A 57 -0.83 -9.05 -2.26
N LYS A 58 -0.82 -8.87 -3.58
CA LYS A 58 0.37 -8.51 -4.34
C LYS A 58 0.13 -7.19 -5.05
N LEU A 59 0.99 -6.20 -4.80
CA LEU A 59 0.99 -4.92 -5.50
C LEU A 59 2.23 -4.83 -6.37
N HIS A 60 2.02 -4.50 -7.63
CA HIS A 60 3.10 -4.03 -8.50
C HIS A 60 3.09 -2.53 -8.48
N MET A 61 4.28 -1.98 -8.29
CA MET A 61 4.50 -0.58 -8.10
C MET A 61 5.66 -0.13 -8.96
N VAL A 62 5.56 1.05 -9.53
CA VAL A 62 6.64 1.64 -10.30
C VAL A 62 7.04 2.98 -9.69
N TYR A 63 8.35 3.21 -9.68
CA TYR A 63 9.00 4.45 -9.31
C TYR A 63 9.55 5.10 -10.59
N GLU A 64 9.40 6.41 -10.72
CA GLU A 64 9.97 7.22 -11.81
C GLU A 64 11.50 7.12 -11.79
N ASP A 65 12.12 7.18 -10.61
CA ASP A 65 13.57 7.05 -10.45
C ASP A 65 13.99 5.59 -10.23
N THR A 66 15.20 5.23 -10.68
CA THR A 66 15.87 3.95 -10.36
C THR A 66 16.30 3.94 -8.89
N VAL A 67 15.34 3.93 -7.96
CA VAL A 67 15.61 3.83 -6.53
C VAL A 67 15.65 2.36 -6.15
N TYR A 68 16.79 1.91 -5.63
CA TYR A 68 16.86 0.62 -4.96
C TYR A 68 16.20 0.73 -3.59
N ILE A 69 14.97 0.26 -3.46
CA ILE A 69 14.22 0.35 -2.22
C ILE A 69 14.49 -0.88 -1.37
N LYS A 70 15.17 -0.68 -0.25
CA LYS A 70 15.24 -1.67 0.84
C LYS A 70 14.01 -1.51 1.72
N GLY A 71 12.93 -2.19 1.38
CA GLY A 71 11.75 -2.20 2.24
C GLY A 71 10.64 -3.05 1.64
N LYS A 72 9.94 -3.77 2.51
CA LYS A 72 8.60 -4.26 2.21
C LYS A 72 7.68 -3.15 2.70
N GLY A 73 6.69 -2.73 1.91
CA GLY A 73 5.67 -1.81 2.40
C GLY A 73 5.01 -2.34 3.67
N LYS A 74 4.11 -1.57 4.28
CA LYS A 74 3.35 -2.08 5.43
C LYS A 74 1.88 -2.05 5.10
N LEU A 75 1.18 -3.12 5.44
CA LEU A 75 -0.27 -3.19 5.40
C LEU A 75 -0.79 -3.16 6.83
N ALA A 76 -1.78 -2.32 7.09
CA ALA A 76 -2.46 -2.24 8.38
C ALA A 76 -3.96 -2.10 8.17
N LEU A 77 -4.76 -2.69 9.05
CA LEU A 77 -6.20 -2.47 9.06
C LEU A 77 -6.49 -1.00 9.43
N ILE A 78 -7.40 -0.34 8.72
CA ILE A 78 -7.81 1.04 9.04
C ILE A 78 -8.79 1.06 10.21
N GLU A 79 -9.76 0.14 10.16
CA GLU A 79 -10.77 -0.06 11.19
C GLU A 79 -10.22 -0.91 12.35
N ASP A 80 -10.93 -0.91 13.48
CA ASP A 80 -10.63 -1.85 14.55
C ASP A 80 -11.10 -3.27 14.17
N GLN A 81 -10.60 -4.26 14.90
CA GLN A 81 -10.85 -5.67 14.60
C GLN A 81 -12.34 -6.06 14.71
N GLU A 82 -13.09 -5.46 15.64
CA GLU A 82 -14.52 -5.75 15.81
C GLU A 82 -15.32 -5.21 14.63
N SER A 83 -15.00 -3.98 14.19
CA SER A 83 -15.58 -3.38 12.99
C SER A 83 -15.28 -4.19 11.72
N ALA A 84 -14.03 -4.64 11.53
CA ALA A 84 -13.68 -5.49 10.39
C ALA A 84 -14.43 -6.82 10.42
N LEU A 85 -14.56 -7.45 11.59
CA LEU A 85 -15.34 -8.69 11.74
C LEU A 85 -16.81 -8.48 11.36
N LEU A 86 -17.38 -7.36 11.81
CA LEU A 86 -18.76 -7.01 11.50
C LEU A 86 -18.93 -6.74 10.00
N ASN A 87 -17.96 -6.13 9.35
CA ASN A 87 -17.98 -5.91 7.90
C ASN A 87 -17.89 -7.23 7.13
N ILE A 88 -16.96 -8.12 7.48
CA ILE A 88 -16.83 -9.45 6.89
C ILE A 88 -18.14 -10.24 6.99
N THR A 89 -18.72 -10.32 8.20
CA THR A 89 -19.97 -11.05 8.43
C THR A 89 -21.18 -10.46 7.71
N ARG A 90 -21.12 -9.16 7.36
CA ARG A 90 -22.14 -8.45 6.59
C ARG A 90 -21.82 -8.36 5.10
N ASN A 91 -20.78 -9.05 4.64
CA ASN A 91 -20.29 -8.98 3.27
C ASN A 91 -20.03 -7.53 2.81
N LYS A 92 -19.47 -6.72 3.70
CA LYS A 92 -19.03 -5.35 3.43
C LYS A 92 -17.51 -5.32 3.23
N PRO A 93 -16.99 -4.32 2.48
CA PRO A 93 -15.56 -4.16 2.30
C PRO A 93 -14.82 -3.94 3.63
N VAL A 94 -13.59 -4.45 3.71
CA VAL A 94 -12.65 -4.20 4.80
C VAL A 94 -11.51 -3.34 4.25
N SER A 95 -11.16 -2.26 4.97
CA SER A 95 -10.22 -1.26 4.46
C SER A 95 -8.84 -1.38 5.08
N TYR A 96 -7.79 -1.36 4.25
CA TYR A 96 -6.40 -1.45 4.66
C TYR A 96 -5.59 -0.23 4.24
N LYS A 97 -4.74 0.27 5.14
CA LYS A 97 -3.73 1.30 4.89
C LYS A 97 -2.45 0.63 4.40
N ILE A 98 -2.02 1.00 3.21
CA ILE A 98 -0.75 0.63 2.57
C ILE A 98 0.24 1.77 2.78
N LYS A 99 1.24 1.56 3.64
CA LYS A 99 2.35 2.49 3.80
C LYS A 99 3.42 2.20 2.77
N PHE A 100 3.73 3.20 1.94
CA PHE A 100 4.80 3.10 0.97
C PHE A 100 6.18 3.14 1.66
N PRO A 101 7.16 2.35 1.17
CA PRO A 101 8.49 2.31 1.76
C PRO A 101 9.23 3.66 1.77
N ILE A 102 8.93 4.52 0.80
CA ILE A 102 9.57 5.82 0.59
C ILE A 102 8.47 6.87 0.39
N GLN A 103 8.69 8.06 0.97
CA GLN A 103 7.76 9.20 0.92
C GLN A 103 8.29 10.36 0.06
N THR A 104 9.58 10.32 -0.34
CA THR A 104 10.16 11.31 -1.27
C THR A 104 9.69 11.14 -2.71
N GLU A 105 9.12 9.98 -3.01
CA GLU A 105 8.58 9.60 -4.31
C GLU A 105 7.45 8.59 -4.07
N ILE A 106 6.26 8.91 -4.54
CA ILE A 106 5.09 8.06 -4.36
C ILE A 106 4.98 7.14 -5.56
N PRO A 107 5.01 5.80 -5.35
CA PRO A 107 4.95 4.87 -6.47
C PRO A 107 3.59 4.91 -7.15
N GLU A 108 3.60 4.73 -8.46
CA GLU A 108 2.40 4.37 -9.21
C GLU A 108 2.06 2.90 -8.95
N VAL A 109 0.85 2.61 -8.49
CA VAL A 109 0.35 1.23 -8.37
C VAL A 109 -0.26 0.83 -9.70
N THR A 110 0.41 -0.06 -10.42
CA THR A 110 0.03 -0.47 -11.78
C THR A 110 -0.80 -1.73 -11.78
N GLU A 111 -0.56 -2.64 -10.84
CA GLU A 111 -1.30 -3.89 -10.74
C GLU A 111 -1.58 -4.28 -9.27
N ILE A 112 -2.79 -4.78 -9.00
CA ILE A 112 -3.15 -5.36 -7.71
C ILE A 112 -3.73 -6.75 -7.95
N TYR A 113 -3.20 -7.73 -7.23
CA TYR A 113 -3.69 -9.09 -7.23
C TYR A 113 -4.10 -9.53 -5.83
N MET A 114 -5.17 -10.31 -5.77
CA MET A 114 -5.60 -11.03 -4.58
C MET A 114 -5.64 -12.52 -4.87
N ASN A 115 -4.87 -13.33 -4.15
CA ASN A 115 -4.75 -14.77 -4.42
C ASN A 115 -4.45 -15.07 -5.90
N ASN A 116 -3.57 -14.27 -6.50
CA ASN A 116 -3.18 -14.34 -7.91
C ASN A 116 -4.29 -13.97 -8.93
N ILE A 117 -5.45 -13.50 -8.46
CA ILE A 117 -6.50 -12.94 -9.32
C ILE A 117 -6.25 -11.44 -9.46
N LEU A 118 -6.16 -10.95 -10.70
CA LEU A 118 -6.00 -9.54 -11.02
C LEU A 118 -7.27 -8.77 -10.62
N LEU A 119 -7.14 -7.83 -9.69
CA LEU A 119 -8.23 -6.96 -9.24
C LEU A 119 -8.17 -5.58 -9.88
N CYS A 120 -6.97 -5.09 -10.17
CA CYS A 120 -6.74 -3.75 -10.66
C CYS A 120 -5.54 -3.72 -11.60
N PHE A 121 -5.67 -3.01 -12.72
CA PHE A 121 -4.64 -2.92 -13.76
C PHE A 121 -4.67 -1.55 -14.43
N ASN A 122 -3.50 -0.95 -14.62
CA ASN A 122 -3.33 0.21 -15.48
C ASN A 122 -2.93 -0.24 -16.90
N GLU A 123 -3.84 -0.10 -17.87
CA GLU A 123 -3.56 -0.48 -19.26
C GLU A 123 -2.42 0.34 -19.90
N ASP A 124 -2.20 1.57 -19.42
CA ASP A 124 -1.20 2.49 -19.95
C ASP A 124 0.22 2.24 -19.38
N SER A 125 0.39 1.34 -18.41
CA SER A 125 1.68 1.10 -17.74
C SER A 125 2.65 0.22 -18.54
N ILE A 126 2.71 0.41 -19.87
CA ILE A 126 3.53 -0.38 -20.79
C ILE A 126 5.03 -0.14 -20.51
N GLU A 127 5.73 -1.20 -20.10
CA GLU A 127 7.19 -1.34 -20.04
C GLU A 127 7.95 -0.26 -19.24
N GLN A 128 7.75 -0.21 -17.91
CA GLN A 128 8.68 0.54 -17.05
C GLN A 128 9.69 -0.39 -16.36
N SER A 129 10.98 -0.07 -16.55
CA SER A 129 12.14 -0.89 -16.19
C SER A 129 12.39 -1.03 -14.67
N ASN A 130 11.62 -0.31 -13.84
CA ASN A 130 11.82 -0.18 -12.39
C ASN A 130 10.63 -0.71 -11.58
N THR A 131 10.05 -1.83 -12.02
CA THR A 131 8.94 -2.45 -11.30
C THR A 131 9.44 -3.05 -9.98
N GLN A 132 8.82 -2.64 -8.88
CA GLN A 132 8.95 -3.27 -7.58
C GLN A 132 7.65 -3.96 -7.20
N ILE A 133 7.79 -5.16 -6.64
CA ILE A 133 6.65 -5.94 -6.22
C ILE A 133 6.64 -6.04 -4.71
N ILE A 134 5.55 -5.58 -4.11
CA ILE A 134 5.28 -5.77 -2.69
C ILE A 134 4.32 -6.95 -2.52
N TYR A 135 4.67 -7.86 -1.61
CA TYR A 135 3.84 -9.00 -1.24
C TYR A 135 3.43 -8.89 0.23
N HIS A 136 2.14 -9.02 0.49
CA HIS A 136 1.56 -9.07 1.82
C HIS A 136 0.58 -10.23 1.94
N ASN A 137 0.53 -10.84 3.12
CA ASN A 137 -0.53 -11.77 3.48
C ASN A 137 -1.54 -11.04 4.35
N ILE A 138 -2.81 -11.14 3.99
CA ILE A 138 -3.96 -10.70 4.77
C ILE A 138 -4.52 -11.94 5.45
N PHE A 139 -4.54 -11.92 6.77
CA PHE A 139 -5.12 -12.98 7.58
C PHE A 139 -6.48 -12.53 8.08
N THR A 140 -7.51 -13.31 7.77
CA THR A 140 -8.89 -13.14 8.29
C THR A 140 -9.22 -14.22 9.32
N THR A 141 -8.19 -14.77 9.97
CA THR A 141 -8.30 -15.87 10.94
C THR A 141 -8.83 -15.39 12.28
N PHE A 142 -10.01 -15.86 12.69
CA PHE A 142 -10.56 -15.65 14.03
C PHE A 142 -11.38 -16.85 14.50
N GLY A 143 -10.78 -17.64 15.40
CA GLY A 143 -11.40 -18.76 16.12
C GLY A 143 -10.44 -19.32 17.18
N LEU A 144 -10.78 -19.10 18.46
CA LEU A 144 -10.12 -19.62 19.67
C LEU A 144 -8.71 -19.07 20.00
N THR A 145 -8.63 -17.81 20.39
CA THR A 145 -8.35 -17.42 21.79
C THR A 145 -8.22 -15.91 21.86
N LYS A 146 -8.81 -15.35 22.91
CA LYS A 146 -8.45 -14.07 23.50
C LYS A 146 -6.96 -13.74 23.25
N TYR A 147 -6.69 -12.56 22.68
CA TYR A 147 -5.36 -11.94 22.52
C TYR A 147 -4.42 -12.55 21.48
N LYS A 148 -4.20 -11.85 20.36
CA LYS A 148 -2.86 -11.63 19.77
C LYS A 148 -2.89 -10.49 18.76
N SER A 149 -1.86 -9.65 18.77
CA SER A 149 -1.74 -8.43 17.98
C SER A 149 -1.57 -8.77 16.50
N PHE A 150 -2.04 -7.89 15.60
CA PHE A 150 -1.87 -8.03 14.15
C PHE A 150 -0.40 -8.23 13.74
N THR A 151 0.56 -7.76 14.55
CA THR A 151 2.00 -7.93 14.35
C THR A 151 2.50 -9.35 14.58
N ASP A 152 1.77 -10.18 15.33
CA ASP A 152 2.20 -11.54 15.69
C ASP A 152 1.93 -12.55 14.57
N PHE A 153 1.16 -12.15 13.54
CA PHE A 153 0.83 -12.99 12.38
C PHE A 153 1.81 -12.84 11.21
N ALA A 154 2.74 -11.88 11.30
CA ALA A 154 3.90 -11.79 10.41
C ALA A 154 5.05 -12.74 10.82
N ASP A 155 4.84 -13.55 11.88
CA ASP A 155 5.77 -14.57 12.35
C ASP A 155 5.81 -15.78 11.39
N PRO A 156 6.97 -16.10 10.78
CA PRO A 156 7.15 -17.27 9.92
C PRO A 156 6.72 -18.60 10.59
N ASP A 157 6.83 -18.71 11.91
CA ASP A 157 6.46 -19.92 12.63
C ASP A 157 4.94 -20.08 12.74
N PHE A 158 4.20 -18.97 12.83
CA PHE A 158 2.74 -19.00 12.75
C PHE A 158 2.26 -19.49 11.37
N LEU A 159 2.86 -18.99 10.28
CA LEU A 159 2.53 -19.41 8.92
C LEU A 159 2.75 -20.91 8.71
N ARG A 160 3.80 -21.46 9.31
CA ARG A 160 4.13 -22.89 9.25
C ARG A 160 3.13 -23.75 10.01
N SER A 161 2.52 -23.22 11.07
CA SER A 161 1.53 -23.94 11.89
C SER A 161 0.17 -24.12 11.21
N GLN A 162 -0.16 -23.25 10.24
CA GLN A 162 -1.44 -23.29 9.50
C GLN A 162 -1.36 -24.11 8.20
N ALA A 163 -0.16 -24.51 7.79
CA ALA A 163 0.08 -25.29 6.57
C ALA A 163 -0.05 -26.81 6.78
N LYS A 164 -0.78 -27.24 7.82
CA LYS A 164 -0.94 -28.64 8.22
C LYS A 164 -2.42 -28.95 8.43
#